data_AF-A0A1G6M7N2-F1
#
_entry.id   AF-A0A1G6M7N2-F1
#
_cell.length_a   1.000
_cell.length_b   1.000
_cell.length_c   1.000
_cell.angle_alpha   90.00
_cell.angle_beta   90.00
_cell.angle_gamma   90.00
#
_symmetry.space_group_name_H-M   'P 1'
#
loop_
_entity.id
_entity.type
_entity.pdbx_description
1 polymer ?
#
loop_
_entity_poly.entity_id
_entity_poly.type
_entity_poly.pdbx_seq_one_letter_code
_entity_poly.pdbx_strand_id
1 'polypeptide(L)'
;MTDRERQRAEAREARAQERSAMAQARVDRRAAERDQASQVRQQSREARQREVDERMAALRPTPAGTDDGAESAPRRRASGAIRRTGDVRIERDTRHYATRVDIRRIRELSRRGASVSGLATVFGITAEEVEAALADPQVAGE
;
A
#
# COMPACT_ATOMS: atom_id res chain seq x y z
N MET A 1 66.19 -0.14 -4.79
CA MET A 1 65.23 -0.81 -3.90
C MET A 1 66.00 -1.74 -2.99
N THR A 2 65.86 -1.59 -1.68
CA THR A 2 66.51 -2.45 -0.69
C THR A 2 65.62 -3.63 -0.33
N ASP A 3 66.18 -4.76 0.12
CA ASP A 3 65.40 -5.94 0.53
C ASP A 3 64.35 -5.62 1.61
N ARG A 4 64.66 -4.65 2.47
CA ARG A 4 63.75 -4.16 3.52
C ARG A 4 62.52 -3.43 2.96
N GLU A 5 62.67 -2.73 1.84
CA GLU A 5 61.54 -2.10 1.14
C GLU A 5 60.65 -3.14 0.46
N ARG A 6 61.25 -4.19 -0.10
CA ARG A 6 60.54 -5.29 -0.75
C ARG A 6 59.70 -6.10 0.25
N GLN A 7 60.28 -6.50 1.38
CA GLN A 7 59.55 -7.16 2.48
C GLN A 7 58.37 -6.32 3.01
N ARG A 8 58.53 -4.99 3.10
CA ARG A 8 57.45 -4.09 3.52
C ARG A 8 56.35 -3.95 2.47
N ALA A 9 56.67 -4.05 1.18
CA ALA A 9 55.68 -4.05 0.11
C ALA A 9 54.87 -5.35 0.14
N GLU A 10 55.54 -6.50 0.21
CA GLU A 10 54.91 -7.83 0.30
C GLU A 10 54.01 -7.95 1.54
N ALA A 11 54.48 -7.51 2.72
CA ALA A 11 53.67 -7.52 3.94
C ALA A 11 52.44 -6.59 3.87
N ARG A 12 52.49 -5.53 3.07
CA ARG A 12 51.32 -4.64 2.84
C ARG A 12 50.33 -5.29 1.90
N GLU A 13 50.81 -5.94 0.85
CA GLU A 13 50.01 -6.67 -0.12
C GLU A 13 49.29 -7.86 0.53
N ALA A 14 49.99 -8.67 1.32
CA ALA A 14 49.40 -9.78 2.07
C ALA A 14 48.26 -9.30 2.99
N ARG A 15 48.48 -8.21 3.73
CA ARG A 15 47.44 -7.60 4.58
C ARG A 15 46.27 -7.03 3.77
N ALA A 16 46.50 -6.53 2.56
CA ALA A 16 45.43 -6.05 1.69
C ALA A 16 44.58 -7.21 1.17
N GLN A 17 45.22 -8.30 0.73
CA GLN A 17 44.56 -9.53 0.29
C GLN A 17 43.73 -10.15 1.42
N GLU A 18 44.30 -10.27 2.62
CA GLU A 18 43.58 -10.77 3.80
C GLU A 18 42.34 -9.94 4.11
N ARG A 19 42.45 -8.60 4.10
CA ARG A 19 41.30 -7.72 4.30
C ARG A 19 40.22 -7.91 3.23
N SER A 20 40.61 -8.06 1.97
CA SER A 20 39.64 -8.31 0.88
C SER A 20 38.95 -9.66 1.05
N ALA A 21 39.69 -10.71 1.41
CA ALA A 21 39.13 -12.04 1.65
C ALA A 21 38.14 -12.03 2.83
N MET A 22 38.48 -11.36 3.94
CA MET A 22 37.58 -11.19 5.07
C MET A 22 36.32 -10.38 4.71
N ALA A 23 36.45 -9.34 3.88
CA ALA A 23 35.32 -8.56 3.41
C ALA A 23 34.38 -9.41 2.55
N GLN A 24 34.94 -10.20 1.62
CA GLN A 24 34.18 -11.10 0.77
C GLN A 24 33.43 -12.15 1.60
N ALA A 25 34.11 -12.81 2.54
CA ALA A 25 33.50 -13.80 3.43
C ALA A 25 32.32 -13.24 4.24
N ARG A 26 32.38 -11.96 4.66
CA ARG A 26 31.25 -11.30 5.35
C ARG A 26 30.06 -11.07 4.42
N VAL A 27 30.31 -10.68 3.17
CA VAL A 27 29.25 -10.47 2.17
C VAL A 27 28.58 -11.79 1.82
N ASP A 28 29.37 -12.83 1.58
CA ASP A 28 28.89 -14.18 1.24
C ASP A 28 28.04 -14.76 2.38
N ARG A 29 28.51 -14.63 3.63
CA ARG A 29 27.73 -15.03 4.81
C ARG A 29 26.39 -14.32 4.89
N ARG A 30 26.37 -12.98 4.70
CA ARG A 30 25.11 -12.20 4.71
C ARG A 30 24.19 -12.55 3.55
N ALA A 31 24.73 -12.96 2.40
CA ALA A 31 23.92 -13.45 1.28
C ALA A 31 23.25 -14.78 1.65
N ALA A 32 24.03 -15.74 2.15
CA ALA A 32 23.52 -17.04 2.60
C ALA A 32 22.44 -16.91 3.70
N GLU A 33 22.66 -16.05 4.70
CA GLU A 33 21.67 -15.77 5.76
C GLU A 33 20.37 -15.18 5.20
N ARG A 34 20.46 -14.29 4.21
CA ARG A 34 19.28 -13.70 3.54
C ARG A 34 18.52 -14.73 2.71
N ASP A 35 19.23 -15.61 2.01
CA ASP A 35 18.61 -16.66 1.20
C ASP A 35 17.89 -17.67 2.07
N GLN A 36 18.52 -18.11 3.17
CA GLN A 36 17.89 -18.97 4.17
C GLN A 36 16.64 -18.32 4.76
N ALA A 37 16.72 -17.04 5.17
CA ALA A 37 15.56 -16.31 5.69
C ALA A 37 14.45 -16.11 4.65
N SER A 38 14.80 -16.00 3.37
CA SER A 38 13.83 -15.96 2.27
C SER A 38 13.09 -17.30 2.13
N GLN A 39 13.83 -18.41 2.12
CA GLN A 39 13.29 -19.76 2.01
C GLN A 39 12.35 -20.08 3.18
N VAL A 40 12.74 -19.77 4.42
CA VAL A 40 11.89 -19.98 5.60
C VAL A 40 10.58 -19.19 5.51
N ARG A 41 10.65 -17.93 5.05
CA ARG A 41 9.44 -17.11 4.85
C ARG A 41 8.54 -17.68 3.77
N GLN A 42 9.11 -18.18 2.68
CA GLN A 42 8.36 -18.80 1.59
C GLN A 42 7.68 -20.09 2.05
N GLN A 43 8.41 -20.99 2.72
CA GLN A 43 7.86 -22.22 3.32
C GLN A 43 6.71 -21.92 4.29
N SER A 44 6.86 -20.88 5.13
CA SER A 44 5.78 -20.44 6.04
C SER A 44 4.56 -19.88 5.31
N ARG A 45 4.73 -19.21 4.16
CA ARG A 45 3.61 -18.76 3.33
C ARG A 45 2.90 -19.95 2.69
N GLU A 46 3.65 -20.89 2.14
CA GLU A 46 3.11 -22.11 1.52
C GLU A 46 2.37 -22.99 2.52
N ALA A 47 2.92 -23.19 3.71
CA ALA A 47 2.25 -23.95 4.77
C ALA A 47 0.90 -23.34 5.15
N ARG A 48 0.85 -22.01 5.34
CA ARG A 48 -0.41 -21.29 5.59
C ARG A 48 -1.39 -21.38 4.42
N GLN A 49 -0.88 -21.35 3.19
CA GLN A 49 -1.72 -21.47 2.01
C GLN A 49 -2.36 -22.87 1.93
N ARG A 50 -1.59 -23.93 2.17
CA ARG A 50 -2.09 -25.31 2.23
C ARG A 50 -3.17 -25.49 3.29
N GLU A 51 -2.95 -24.98 4.50
CA GLU A 51 -3.94 -25.03 5.58
C GLU A 51 -5.25 -24.33 5.19
N VAL A 52 -5.16 -23.18 4.52
CA VAL A 52 -6.33 -22.46 4.01
C VAL A 52 -7.04 -23.26 2.91
N ASP A 53 -6.29 -23.84 1.97
CA ASP A 53 -6.84 -24.61 0.86
C ASP A 53 -7.54 -25.89 1.35
N GLU A 54 -6.94 -26.60 2.31
CA GLU A 54 -7.55 -27.76 2.99
C GLU A 54 -8.85 -27.37 3.69
N ARG A 55 -8.84 -26.26 4.44
CA ARG A 55 -10.04 -25.76 5.12
C ARG A 55 -11.14 -25.37 4.13
N MET A 56 -10.79 -24.73 3.02
CA MET A 56 -11.74 -24.32 1.98
C MET A 56 -12.28 -25.52 1.19
N ALA A 57 -11.47 -26.56 0.97
CA ALA A 57 -11.92 -27.81 0.36
C ALA A 57 -12.95 -28.53 1.25
N ALA A 58 -12.74 -28.55 2.57
CA ALA A 58 -13.69 -29.11 3.53
C ALA A 58 -15.03 -28.33 3.61
N LEU A 59 -15.03 -27.06 3.20
CA LEU A 59 -16.21 -26.18 3.20
C LEU A 59 -16.96 -26.16 1.85
N ARG A 60 -16.48 -26.85 0.81
CA ARG A 60 -17.21 -26.89 -0.47
C ARG A 60 -18.46 -27.76 -0.31
N PRO A 61 -19.68 -27.21 -0.45
CA PRO A 61 -20.88 -28.05 -0.56
C PRO A 61 -20.78 -28.86 -1.87
N THR A 62 -21.10 -30.15 -1.79
CA THR A 62 -21.35 -30.96 -2.99
C THR A 62 -22.50 -30.32 -3.77
N PRO A 63 -22.47 -30.32 -5.12
CA PRO A 63 -23.56 -29.75 -5.91
C PRO A 63 -24.73 -30.74 -5.89
N ALA A 64 -25.51 -30.72 -4.82
CA ALA A 64 -26.89 -31.20 -4.85
C ALA A 64 -27.75 -29.95 -5.04
N GLY A 65 -28.54 -29.96 -6.11
CA GLY A 65 -29.35 -28.82 -6.54
C GLY A 65 -30.35 -28.35 -5.48
N THR A 66 -30.93 -27.19 -5.77
CA THR A 66 -32.07 -26.56 -5.11
C THR A 66 -31.88 -26.20 -3.63
N ASP A 67 -31.54 -24.94 -3.35
CA ASP A 67 -32.33 -24.13 -2.41
C ASP A 67 -31.94 -22.64 -2.45
N ASP A 68 -32.94 -21.76 -2.37
CA ASP A 68 -32.88 -20.29 -2.38
C ASP A 68 -32.25 -19.70 -1.11
N GLY A 69 -31.02 -20.11 -0.79
CA GLY A 69 -30.33 -19.72 0.42
C GLY A 69 -28.84 -20.01 0.36
N ALA A 70 -28.16 -19.55 -0.70
CA ALA A 70 -26.72 -19.66 -0.80
C ALA A 70 -26.06 -18.87 0.35
N GLU A 71 -25.71 -19.57 1.43
CA GLU A 71 -24.89 -19.04 2.52
C GLU A 71 -23.63 -18.43 1.92
N SER A 72 -23.54 -17.10 2.00
CA SER A 72 -22.36 -16.32 1.64
C SER A 72 -21.14 -16.97 2.27
N ALA A 73 -20.23 -17.48 1.43
CA ALA A 73 -18.93 -17.98 1.86
C ALA A 73 -18.35 -17.09 2.96
N PRO A 74 -17.81 -17.66 4.06
CA PRO A 74 -17.38 -16.87 5.21
C PRO A 74 -16.35 -15.83 4.75
N ARG A 75 -16.75 -14.55 4.78
CA ARG A 75 -15.89 -13.42 4.44
C ARG A 75 -14.58 -13.58 5.22
N ARG A 76 -13.46 -13.68 4.51
CA ARG A 76 -12.11 -13.79 5.09
C ARG A 76 -11.99 -12.81 6.24
N ARG A 77 -11.76 -13.32 7.46
CA ARG A 77 -11.67 -12.52 8.69
C ARG A 77 -10.78 -11.30 8.40
N ALA A 78 -11.33 -10.10 8.55
CA ALA A 78 -10.63 -8.86 8.27
C ALA A 78 -9.32 -8.82 9.07
N SER A 79 -8.20 -9.04 8.38
CA SER A 79 -6.89 -8.67 8.89
C SER A 79 -6.79 -7.16 8.80
N GLY A 80 -7.09 -6.48 9.90
CA GLY A 80 -7.07 -5.03 9.99
C GLY A 80 -7.14 -4.58 11.44
N ALA A 81 -6.88 -3.29 11.68
CA ALA A 81 -6.79 -2.63 13.00
C ALA A 81 -7.85 -3.07 14.03
N ILE A 82 -9.05 -3.44 13.58
CA ILE A 82 -10.16 -3.96 14.39
C ILE A 82 -9.73 -5.12 15.31
N ARG A 83 -8.89 -6.06 14.84
CA ARG A 83 -8.41 -7.17 15.67
C ARG A 83 -7.28 -6.79 16.63
N ARG A 84 -6.61 -5.66 16.40
CA ARG A 84 -5.45 -5.20 17.18
C ARG A 84 -5.82 -4.22 18.28
N THR A 85 -6.79 -3.33 18.04
CA THR A 85 -7.19 -2.31 19.01
C THR A 85 -8.60 -2.51 19.56
N GLY A 86 -9.41 -3.40 18.97
CA GLY A 86 -10.82 -3.55 19.35
C GLY A 86 -11.71 -2.40 18.90
N ASP A 87 -11.14 -1.36 18.28
CA ASP A 87 -11.90 -0.21 17.82
C ASP A 87 -12.71 -0.57 16.57
N VAL A 88 -14.01 -0.64 16.77
CA VAL A 88 -14.97 -0.62 15.65
C VAL A 88 -14.85 0.76 15.01
N ARG A 89 -14.56 0.81 13.70
CA ARG A 89 -14.62 2.07 12.96
C ARG A 89 -16.03 2.62 13.10
N ILE A 90 -16.18 3.74 13.81
CA ILE A 90 -17.44 4.47 13.88
C ILE A 90 -17.71 4.99 12.48
N GLU A 91 -18.74 4.44 11.84
CA GLU A 91 -19.25 5.00 10.59
C GLU A 91 -19.85 6.37 10.91
N ARG A 92 -19.23 7.43 10.39
CA ARG A 92 -19.72 8.79 10.60
C ARG A 92 -20.96 8.97 9.73
N ASP A 93 -22.08 9.37 10.32
CA ASP A 93 -23.25 9.77 9.55
C ASP A 93 -22.93 11.08 8.81
N THR A 94 -22.71 10.97 7.51
CA THR A 94 -22.35 12.09 6.64
C THR A 94 -23.57 12.69 5.94
N ARG A 95 -24.80 12.19 6.21
CA ARG A 95 -26.03 12.68 5.55
C ARG A 95 -26.28 14.18 5.76
N HIS A 96 -25.73 14.75 6.83
CA HIS A 96 -25.86 16.17 7.15
C HIS A 96 -24.59 16.98 6.84
N TYR A 97 -23.58 16.37 6.24
CA TYR A 97 -22.38 17.08 5.83
C TYR A 97 -22.68 17.83 4.54
N ALA A 98 -23.04 19.11 4.67
CA ALA A 98 -23.23 19.98 3.53
C ALA A 98 -21.94 20.73 3.23
N THR A 99 -21.47 20.65 1.99
CA THR A 99 -20.47 21.58 1.48
C THR A 99 -21.14 22.95 1.35
N ARG A 100 -20.65 23.97 2.07
CA ARG A 100 -21.11 25.34 1.84
C ARG A 100 -20.72 25.76 0.43
N VAL A 101 -21.69 26.29 -0.32
CA VAL A 101 -21.47 26.81 -1.67
C VAL A 101 -20.57 28.04 -1.58
N ASP A 102 -19.33 27.90 -2.04
CA ASP A 102 -18.33 28.97 -2.11
C ASP A 102 -17.97 29.21 -3.57
N ILE A 103 -18.35 30.40 -4.07
CA ILE A 103 -18.11 30.83 -5.44
C ILE A 103 -16.61 30.85 -5.76
N ARG A 104 -15.75 31.27 -4.81
CA ARG A 104 -14.29 31.28 -5.01
C ARG A 104 -13.77 29.86 -5.24
N ARG A 105 -14.30 28.90 -4.48
CA ARG A 105 -13.93 27.49 -4.59
C ARG A 105 -14.42 26.84 -5.88
N ILE A 106 -15.64 27.16 -6.34
CA ILE A 106 -16.18 26.72 -7.63
C ILE A 106 -15.26 27.16 -8.77
N ARG A 107 -14.86 28.44 -8.78
CA ARG A 107 -13.93 28.99 -9.78
C ARG A 107 -12.53 28.36 -9.71
N GLU A 108 -11.99 28.14 -8.51
CA GLU A 108 -10.69 27.46 -8.34
C GLU A 108 -10.70 26.03 -8.89
N LEU A 109 -11.74 25.25 -8.59
CA LEU A 109 -11.86 23.89 -9.06
C LEU A 109 -12.10 23.83 -10.57
N SER A 110 -12.90 24.75 -11.12
CA SER A 110 -13.06 24.91 -12.57
C SER A 110 -11.72 25.20 -13.27
N ARG A 111 -10.90 26.13 -12.74
CA ARG A 111 -9.53 26.38 -13.25
C ARG A 111 -8.62 25.14 -13.22
N ARG A 112 -8.88 24.20 -12.31
CA ARG A 112 -8.15 22.91 -12.22
C ARG A 112 -8.71 21.82 -13.14
N GLY A 113 -9.71 22.14 -13.96
CA GLY A 113 -10.30 21.21 -14.93
C GLY A 113 -11.51 20.43 -14.41
N ALA A 114 -12.14 20.86 -13.31
CA ALA A 114 -13.40 20.25 -12.89
C ALA A 114 -14.53 20.59 -13.88
N SER A 115 -15.35 19.60 -14.22
CA SER A 115 -16.52 19.80 -15.08
C SER A 115 -17.68 20.46 -14.33
N VAL A 116 -18.53 21.19 -15.05
CA VAL A 116 -19.75 21.84 -14.51
C VAL A 116 -20.65 20.82 -13.81
N SER A 117 -20.85 19.64 -14.40
CA SER A 117 -21.63 18.55 -13.81
C SER A 117 -21.04 18.00 -12.51
N GLY A 118 -19.70 17.90 -12.44
CA GLY A 118 -18.99 17.48 -11.23
C GLY A 118 -19.13 18.50 -10.11
N LEU A 119 -19.05 19.79 -10.44
CA LEU A 119 -19.23 20.88 -9.48
C LEU A 119 -20.68 20.93 -8.96
N ALA A 120 -21.67 20.84 -9.84
CA ALA A 120 -23.09 20.78 -9.46
C ALA A 120 -23.36 19.63 -8.46
N THR A 121 -22.80 18.45 -8.72
CA THR A 121 -22.97 17.27 -7.85
C THR A 121 -22.33 17.47 -6.48
N VAL A 122 -21.11 18.02 -6.41
CA VAL A 122 -20.36 18.19 -5.15
C VAL A 122 -20.92 19.30 -4.27
N PHE A 123 -21.39 20.39 -4.89
CA PHE A 123 -21.95 21.54 -4.17
C PHE A 123 -23.46 21.44 -3.96
N GLY A 124 -24.14 20.46 -4.58
CA GLY A 124 -25.58 20.28 -4.43
C GLY A 124 -26.41 21.40 -5.05
N ILE A 125 -25.90 22.03 -6.12
CA ILE A 125 -26.53 23.12 -6.86
C ILE A 125 -26.78 22.72 -8.31
N THR A 126 -27.58 23.48 -9.02
CA THR A 126 -27.86 23.26 -10.44
C THR A 126 -26.66 23.61 -11.33
N ALA A 127 -26.61 23.05 -12.54
CA ALA A 127 -25.58 23.40 -13.51
C ALA A 127 -25.64 24.88 -13.91
N GLU A 128 -26.84 25.46 -14.01
CA GLU A 128 -27.07 26.88 -14.32
C GLU A 128 -26.48 27.80 -13.24
N GLU A 129 -26.63 27.45 -11.96
CA GLU A 129 -26.03 28.19 -10.85
C GLU A 129 -24.49 28.12 -10.88
N VAL A 130 -23.91 26.99 -11.29
CA VAL A 130 -22.46 26.87 -11.49
C VAL A 130 -22.00 27.75 -12.66
N GLU A 131 -22.71 27.75 -13.79
CA GLU A 131 -22.37 28.58 -14.94
C GLU A 131 -22.47 30.08 -14.61
N ALA A 132 -23.52 30.49 -13.88
CA ALA A 132 -23.65 31.84 -13.38
C ALA A 132 -22.48 32.23 -12.44
N ALA A 133 -22.08 31.32 -11.53
CA ALA A 133 -20.95 31.55 -10.64
C ALA A 133 -19.61 31.68 -11.38
N LEU A 134 -19.46 31.03 -12.54
CA LEU A 134 -18.28 31.12 -13.40
C LEU A 134 -18.31 32.34 -14.32
N ALA A 135 -19.50 32.83 -14.71
CA ALA A 135 -19.67 33.99 -15.59
C ALA A 135 -19.43 35.34 -14.89
N ASP A 136 -19.63 35.41 -13.57
CA ASP A 136 -19.45 36.64 -12.80
C ASP A 136 -17.95 36.93 -12.56
N PRO A 137 -17.37 38.04 -13.06
CA PRO A 137 -15.94 38.33 -12.95
C PRO A 137 -15.52 38.95 -11.60
N GLN A 138 -16.44 39.17 -10.65
CA GLN A 138 -16.13 39.94 -9.46
C GLN A 138 -15.29 39.15 -8.43
N VAL A 139 -14.12 39.74 -8.14
CA VAL A 139 -13.08 39.48 -7.11
C VAL A 139 -12.15 38.28 -7.33
N ALA A 140 -11.17 38.48 -8.22
CA ALA A 140 -9.84 37.94 -8.03
C ALA A 140 -9.10 38.74 -6.95
N GLY A 141 -8.69 38.09 -5.86
CA GLY A 141 -7.66 38.59 -4.96
C GLY A 141 -8.13 39.43 -3.77
N GLU A 142 -8.26 38.77 -2.61
CA GLU A 142 -7.57 39.18 -1.38
C GLU A 142 -6.76 37.99 -0.88
#